data_AF-A0A7Z7JEI2-F1
#
_entry.id   AF-A0A7Z7JEI2-F1
#
_cell.length_a   1.000
_cell.length_b   1.000
_cell.length_c   1.000
_cell.angle_alpha   90.00
_cell.angle_beta   90.00
_cell.angle_gamma   90.00
#
_symmetry.space_group_name_H-M   'P 1'
#
loop_
_entity.id
_entity.type
_entity.pdbx_description
1 polymer ?
#
loop_
_entity_poly.entity_id
_entity_poly.type
_entity_poly.pdbx_seq_one_letter_code
_entity_poly.pdbx_strand_id
1 'polypeptide(L)'
;MVSGNSHGRGASATHGVPGESCSVSNGKEAPRRARRADQVSLSRALRLSVPAEARPAPVNRRDWLRQRKKALQAERAAARQRRNLLRAEILSAAQDIAREERTAARLESERLKAEAKAERTYAREDERAAARFERGQAKRTASKGKTLAREKSKLVSYADLLRMGK
;
A
#
# COMPACT_ATOMS: atom_id res chain seq x y z
N MET A 1 10.96 2.40 65.95
CA MET A 1 10.13 2.75 64.78
C MET A 1 8.90 3.46 65.30
N VAL A 2 8.72 4.72 64.89
CA VAL A 2 7.84 5.71 65.51
C VAL A 2 6.42 5.63 64.92
N SER A 3 5.41 5.69 65.79
CA SER A 3 4.00 5.88 65.47
C SER A 3 3.77 7.21 64.73
N GLY A 4 2.91 7.20 63.70
CA GLY A 4 2.43 8.39 63.02
C GLY A 4 1.01 8.19 62.52
N ASN A 5 0.06 8.76 63.26
CA ASN A 5 -1.37 8.80 62.98
C ASN A 5 -1.70 10.22 62.46
N SER A 6 -2.32 10.40 61.29
CA SER A 6 -3.15 11.59 61.04
C SER A 6 -3.97 11.58 59.74
N HIS A 7 -5.30 11.50 59.93
CA HIS A 7 -6.36 12.40 59.45
C HIS A 7 -6.55 12.71 57.95
N GLY A 8 -7.75 12.40 57.46
CA GLY A 8 -8.32 12.98 56.24
C GLY A 8 -9.77 12.56 56.02
N ARG A 9 -10.71 13.27 56.64
CA ARG A 9 -12.16 13.05 56.56
C ARG A 9 -12.67 13.35 55.14
N GLY A 10 -13.53 12.47 54.62
CA GLY A 10 -14.39 12.74 53.47
C GLY A 10 -15.75 12.09 53.73
N ALA A 11 -16.76 12.93 53.92
CA ALA A 11 -18.04 12.60 54.52
C ALA A 11 -18.95 11.76 53.59
N SER A 12 -19.75 10.94 54.24
CA SER A 12 -21.08 10.45 53.88
C SER A 12 -21.72 11.04 52.61
N ALA A 13 -22.07 10.16 51.67
CA ALA A 13 -23.34 10.24 50.95
C ALA A 13 -23.85 8.81 50.74
N THR A 14 -24.82 8.46 51.59
CA THR A 14 -25.74 7.35 51.45
C THR A 14 -26.27 7.23 50.03
N HIS A 15 -26.13 6.06 49.40
CA HIS A 15 -27.20 5.37 48.66
C HIS A 15 -26.69 3.96 48.34
N GLY A 16 -26.70 3.11 49.36
CA GLY A 16 -26.79 1.68 49.11
C GLY A 16 -28.15 1.42 48.48
N VAL A 17 -28.17 1.29 47.15
CA VAL A 17 -29.31 0.68 46.47
C VAL A 17 -29.26 -0.80 46.89
N PRO A 18 -30.24 -1.33 47.63
CA PRO A 18 -30.34 -2.77 47.78
C PRO A 18 -30.56 -3.30 46.37
N GLY A 19 -29.54 -3.98 45.85
CA GLY A 19 -29.64 -4.69 44.59
C GLY A 19 -30.81 -5.64 44.73
N GLU A 20 -31.93 -5.26 44.12
CA GLU A 20 -33.09 -6.09 43.93
C GLU A 20 -32.56 -7.41 43.37
N SER A 21 -32.61 -8.45 44.20
CA SER A 21 -32.57 -9.81 43.71
C SER A 21 -33.75 -9.90 42.76
N CYS A 22 -33.48 -9.76 41.46
CA CYS A 22 -34.44 -10.02 40.39
C CYS A 22 -34.87 -11.48 40.54
N SER A 23 -35.91 -11.71 41.33
CA SER A 23 -36.66 -12.95 41.34
C SER A 23 -37.27 -13.07 39.95
N VAL A 24 -36.57 -13.79 39.08
CA VAL A 24 -37.07 -14.14 37.75
C VAL A 24 -38.39 -14.86 37.98
N SER A 25 -39.48 -14.21 37.61
CA SER A 25 -40.83 -14.73 37.82
C SER A 25 -40.99 -16.06 37.08
N ASN A 26 -41.08 -17.15 37.85
CA ASN A 26 -41.34 -18.51 37.37
C ASN A 26 -42.67 -18.62 36.58
N GLY A 27 -43.55 -17.63 36.68
CA GLY A 27 -44.85 -17.60 35.99
C GLY A 27 -44.76 -17.60 34.46
N LYS A 28 -43.66 -17.08 33.86
CA LYS A 28 -43.46 -17.12 32.40
C LYS A 28 -42.76 -18.39 31.92
N GLU A 29 -42.24 -19.22 32.82
CA GLU A 29 -41.50 -20.43 32.46
C GLU A 29 -42.41 -21.61 32.14
N ALA A 30 -43.48 -21.81 32.91
CA ALA A 30 -44.44 -22.88 32.70
C ALA A 30 -45.02 -22.91 31.27
N PRO A 31 -45.56 -21.80 30.70
CA PRO A 31 -46.08 -21.81 29.34
C PRO A 31 -44.97 -21.99 28.27
N ARG A 32 -43.73 -21.53 28.55
CA ARG A 32 -42.59 -21.75 27.65
C ARG A 32 -42.15 -23.20 27.62
N ARG A 33 -42.18 -23.89 28.77
CA ARG A 33 -41.85 -25.32 28.89
C ARG A 33 -42.90 -26.18 28.19
N ALA A 34 -44.18 -25.87 28.37
CA ALA A 34 -45.28 -26.56 27.68
C ALA A 34 -45.15 -26.44 26.15
N ARG A 35 -45.01 -25.23 25.62
CA ARG A 35 -44.82 -25.01 24.17
C ARG A 35 -43.61 -25.75 23.59
N ARG A 36 -42.51 -25.84 24.36
CA ARG A 36 -41.32 -26.61 23.96
C ARG A 36 -41.61 -28.12 23.94
N ALA A 37 -42.35 -28.64 24.93
CA ALA A 37 -42.74 -30.04 24.96
C ALA A 37 -43.65 -30.40 23.79
N ASP A 38 -44.59 -29.52 23.42
CA ASP A 38 -45.47 -29.70 22.26
C ASP A 38 -44.68 -29.72 20.96
N GLN A 39 -43.71 -28.82 20.79
CA GLN A 39 -42.82 -28.79 19.62
C GLN A 39 -41.95 -30.04 19.51
N VAL A 40 -41.42 -30.54 20.63
CA VAL A 40 -40.63 -31.78 20.66
C VAL A 40 -41.51 -32.97 20.30
N SER A 41 -42.73 -33.01 20.81
CA SER A 41 -43.71 -34.07 20.52
C SER A 41 -44.13 -34.08 19.06
N LEU A 42 -44.45 -32.92 18.49
CA LEU A 42 -44.77 -32.75 17.07
C LEU A 42 -43.60 -33.14 16.18
N SER A 43 -42.39 -32.67 16.50
CA SER A 43 -41.17 -33.04 15.74
C SER A 43 -40.88 -34.53 15.80
N ARG A 44 -41.15 -35.17 16.94
CA ARG A 44 -41.01 -36.62 17.10
C ARG A 44 -42.06 -37.37 16.26
N ALA A 45 -43.32 -36.93 16.27
CA ALA A 45 -44.38 -37.52 15.46
C ALA A 45 -44.08 -37.44 13.95
N LEU A 46 -43.63 -36.29 13.47
CA LEU A 46 -43.21 -36.10 12.08
C LEU A 46 -42.01 -36.98 11.68
N ARG A 47 -41.08 -37.25 12.62
CA ARG A 47 -39.98 -38.18 12.34
C ARG A 47 -40.48 -39.62 12.23
N LEU A 48 -41.48 -39.99 13.02
CA LEU A 48 -42.04 -41.34 13.05
C LEU A 48 -43.01 -41.62 11.89
N SER A 49 -43.56 -40.59 11.23
CA SER A 49 -44.39 -40.75 10.03
C SER A 49 -43.60 -41.14 8.77
N VAL A 50 -42.28 -41.02 8.79
CA VAL A 50 -41.40 -41.44 7.69
C VAL A 50 -40.86 -42.85 7.95
N PRO A 51 -40.67 -43.72 6.93
CA PRO A 51 -40.04 -45.04 7.09
C PRO A 51 -38.65 -44.96 7.75
N ALA A 52 -38.30 -45.97 8.55
CA ALA A 52 -37.09 -45.95 9.39
C ALA A 52 -35.79 -45.73 8.60
N GLU A 53 -35.70 -46.29 7.39
CA GLU A 53 -34.56 -46.20 6.47
C GLU A 53 -34.31 -44.78 5.95
N ALA A 54 -35.36 -43.96 5.84
CA ALA A 54 -35.28 -42.58 5.38
C ALA A 54 -35.14 -41.56 6.52
N ARG A 55 -35.07 -42.02 7.78
CA ARG A 55 -34.90 -41.12 8.94
C ARG A 55 -33.43 -40.73 9.09
N PRO A 56 -33.10 -39.44 9.14
CA PRO A 56 -31.75 -39.03 9.51
C PRO A 56 -31.45 -39.50 10.94
N ALA A 57 -30.25 -40.06 11.14
CA ALA A 57 -29.81 -40.51 12.46
C ALA A 57 -29.91 -39.36 13.48
N PRO A 58 -30.41 -39.62 14.71
CA PRO A 58 -30.50 -38.59 15.73
C PRO A 58 -29.10 -38.09 16.08
N VAL A 59 -28.81 -36.84 15.72
CA VAL A 59 -27.52 -36.21 16.05
C VAL A 59 -27.54 -35.70 17.48
N ASN A 60 -26.56 -36.10 18.29
CA ASN A 60 -26.36 -35.51 19.61
C ASN A 60 -25.96 -34.04 19.46
N ARG A 61 -26.86 -33.13 19.85
CA ARG A 61 -26.64 -31.68 19.76
C ARG A 61 -25.33 -31.22 20.41
N ARG A 62 -24.94 -31.85 21.52
CA ARG A 62 -23.71 -31.51 22.24
C ARG A 62 -22.47 -31.84 21.42
N ASP A 63 -22.44 -33.02 20.82
CA ASP A 63 -21.30 -33.48 20.01
C ASP A 63 -21.21 -32.74 18.69
N TRP A 64 -22.35 -32.45 18.06
CA TRP A 64 -22.42 -31.60 16.88
C TRP A 64 -21.85 -30.20 17.12
N LEU A 65 -22.22 -29.55 18.24
CA LEU A 65 -21.66 -28.25 18.60
C LEU A 65 -20.15 -28.33 18.89
N ARG A 66 -19.69 -29.40 19.54
CA ARG A 66 -18.25 -29.63 19.79
C ARG A 66 -17.47 -29.79 18.48
N GLN A 67 -17.97 -30.60 17.55
CA GLN A 67 -17.37 -30.79 16.23
C GLN A 67 -17.35 -29.47 15.45
N ARG A 68 -18.46 -28.74 15.43
CA ARG A 68 -18.54 -27.44 14.74
C ARG A 68 -17.58 -26.41 15.31
N LYS A 69 -17.42 -26.36 16.64
CA LYS A 69 -16.44 -25.49 17.30
C LYS A 69 -15.00 -25.87 16.94
N LYS A 70 -14.67 -27.17 16.94
CA LYS A 70 -13.35 -27.67 16.55
C LYS A 70 -13.04 -27.33 15.09
N ALA A 71 -13.98 -27.55 14.17
CA ALA A 71 -13.83 -27.20 12.76
C ALA A 71 -13.55 -25.70 12.59
N LEU A 72 -14.35 -24.85 13.24
CA LEU A 72 -14.18 -23.40 13.17
C LEU A 72 -12.84 -22.92 13.79
N GLN A 73 -12.36 -23.58 14.83
CA GLN A 73 -11.03 -23.31 15.38
C GLN A 73 -9.91 -23.71 14.42
N ALA A 74 -10.02 -24.87 13.78
CA ALA A 74 -9.06 -25.33 12.79
C ALA A 74 -9.01 -24.39 11.56
N GLU A 75 -10.17 -23.96 11.05
CA GLU A 75 -10.26 -22.99 9.96
C GLU A 75 -9.60 -21.65 10.32
N ARG A 76 -9.83 -21.16 11.55
CA ARG A 76 -9.18 -19.94 12.05
C ARG A 76 -7.66 -20.11 12.16
N ALA A 77 -7.18 -21.27 12.61
CA ALA A 77 -5.75 -21.55 12.69
C ALA A 77 -5.11 -21.59 11.29
N ALA A 78 -5.73 -22.29 10.34
CA ALA A 78 -5.28 -22.34 8.95
C ALA A 78 -5.28 -20.95 8.28
N ALA A 79 -6.30 -20.13 8.52
CA ALA A 79 -6.35 -18.75 8.04
C ALA A 79 -5.22 -17.90 8.61
N ARG A 80 -4.89 -18.06 9.89
CA ARG A 80 -3.74 -17.38 10.52
C ARG A 80 -2.42 -17.83 9.92
N GLN A 81 -2.24 -19.13 9.67
CA GLN A 81 -1.06 -19.65 9.00
C GLN A 81 -0.89 -19.05 7.60
N ARG A 82 -1.94 -19.07 6.77
CA ARG A 82 -1.93 -18.43 5.43
C ARG A 82 -1.55 -16.96 5.49
N ARG A 83 -2.14 -16.20 6.43
CA ARG A 83 -1.80 -14.78 6.62
C ARG A 83 -0.33 -14.60 7.01
N ASN A 84 0.21 -15.45 7.88
CA ASN A 84 1.59 -15.33 8.33
C ASN A 84 2.57 -15.68 7.21
N LEU A 85 2.27 -16.69 6.38
CA LEU A 85 3.05 -17.00 5.18
C LEU A 85 3.05 -15.83 4.20
N LEU A 86 1.87 -15.29 3.87
CA LEU A 86 1.75 -14.13 2.99
C LEU A 86 2.52 -12.91 3.53
N ARG A 87 2.48 -12.67 4.84
CA ARG A 87 3.27 -11.59 5.46
C ARG A 87 4.76 -11.82 5.31
N ALA A 88 5.24 -13.06 5.47
CA ALA A 88 6.65 -13.38 5.28
C ALA A 88 7.08 -13.20 3.82
N GLU A 89 6.26 -13.63 2.86
CA GLU A 89 6.48 -13.43 1.43
C GLU A 89 6.56 -11.94 1.07
N ILE A 90 5.60 -11.13 1.53
CA ILE A 90 5.59 -9.67 1.29
C ILE A 90 6.84 -9.01 1.88
N LEU A 91 7.24 -9.37 3.10
CA LEU A 91 8.43 -8.80 3.72
C LEU A 91 9.71 -9.21 3.00
N SER A 92 9.79 -10.45 2.51
CA SER A 92 10.92 -10.90 1.69
C SER A 92 10.99 -10.10 0.38
N ALA A 93 9.88 -10.02 -0.34
CA ALA A 93 9.80 -9.27 -1.60
C ALA A 93 10.16 -7.79 -1.41
N ALA A 94 9.68 -7.16 -0.33
CA ALA A 94 10.04 -5.78 0.00
C ALA A 94 11.54 -5.61 0.28
N GLN A 95 12.19 -6.59 0.92
CA GLN A 95 13.63 -6.55 1.15
C GLN A 95 14.42 -6.72 -0.15
N ASP A 96 13.97 -7.58 -1.04
CA ASP A 96 14.62 -7.81 -2.34
C ASP A 96 14.52 -6.55 -3.21
N ILE A 97 13.33 -5.94 -3.30
CA ILE A 97 13.14 -4.64 -3.96
C ILE A 97 14.06 -3.57 -3.36
N ALA A 98 14.12 -3.46 -2.03
CA ALA A 98 14.99 -2.48 -1.39
C ALA A 98 16.49 -2.72 -1.68
N ARG A 99 16.92 -3.96 -1.92
CA ARG A 99 18.30 -4.26 -2.34
C ARG A 99 18.51 -3.84 -3.79
N GLU A 100 17.58 -4.19 -4.67
CA GLU A 100 17.61 -3.82 -6.09
C GLU A 100 17.65 -2.30 -6.27
N GLU A 101 16.78 -1.57 -5.58
CA GLU A 101 16.74 -0.10 -5.62
C GLU A 101 18.07 0.52 -5.16
N ARG A 102 18.71 -0.03 -4.11
CA ARG A 102 20.04 0.43 -3.69
C ARG A 102 21.10 0.18 -4.74
N THR A 103 21.04 -0.97 -5.42
CA THR A 103 21.98 -1.26 -6.51
C THR A 103 21.75 -0.35 -7.73
N ALA A 104 20.49 -0.12 -8.09
CA ALA A 104 20.13 0.79 -9.17
C ALA A 104 20.58 2.23 -8.86
N ALA A 105 20.33 2.73 -7.65
CA ALA A 105 20.78 4.06 -7.22
C ALA A 105 22.31 4.21 -7.25
N ARG A 106 23.07 3.16 -6.90
CA ARG A 106 24.53 3.17 -7.01
C ARG A 106 24.97 3.29 -8.46
N LEU A 107 24.43 2.46 -9.35
CA LEU A 107 24.74 2.47 -10.78
C LEU A 107 24.37 3.82 -11.42
N GLU A 108 23.22 4.38 -11.07
CA GLU A 108 22.80 5.71 -11.55
C GLU A 108 23.77 6.79 -11.06
N SER A 109 24.17 6.76 -9.79
CA SER A 109 25.18 7.69 -9.26
C SER A 109 26.53 7.57 -9.97
N GLU A 110 26.91 6.37 -10.38
CA GLU A 110 28.14 6.11 -11.14
C GLU A 110 28.03 6.65 -12.57
N ARG A 111 26.87 6.49 -13.22
CA ARG A 111 26.57 7.08 -14.53
C ARG A 111 26.67 8.60 -14.48
N LEU A 112 26.01 9.25 -13.53
CA LEU A 112 26.06 10.70 -13.36
C LEU A 112 27.49 11.21 -13.11
N LYS A 113 28.30 10.47 -12.33
CA LYS A 113 29.72 10.80 -12.13
C LYS A 113 30.54 10.65 -13.42
N ALA A 114 30.24 9.65 -14.25
CA ALA A 114 30.90 9.45 -15.53
C ALA A 114 30.51 10.54 -16.53
N GLU A 115 29.22 10.89 -16.60
CA GLU A 115 28.70 12.00 -17.42
C GLU A 115 29.35 13.32 -17.03
N ALA A 116 29.37 13.67 -15.73
CA ALA A 116 30.02 14.90 -15.26
C ALA A 116 31.54 14.94 -15.57
N LYS A 117 32.22 13.79 -15.62
CA LYS A 117 33.62 13.72 -16.05
C LYS A 117 33.74 13.94 -17.56
N ALA A 118 32.86 13.33 -18.35
CA ALA A 118 32.82 13.49 -19.80
C ALA A 118 32.54 14.94 -20.20
N GLU A 119 31.56 15.60 -19.55
CA GLU A 119 31.27 17.01 -19.74
C GLU A 119 32.48 17.90 -19.46
N ARG A 120 33.22 17.63 -18.38
CA ARG A 120 34.46 18.35 -18.07
C ARG A 120 35.55 18.13 -19.12
N THR A 121 35.65 16.93 -19.69
CA THR A 121 36.61 16.67 -20.78
C THR A 121 36.22 17.40 -22.05
N TYR A 122 34.94 17.38 -22.43
CA TYR A 122 34.44 18.10 -23.61
C TYR A 122 34.60 19.60 -23.47
N ALA A 123 34.28 20.18 -22.31
CA ALA A 123 34.49 21.61 -22.06
C ALA A 123 35.96 22.03 -22.25
N ARG A 124 36.92 21.21 -21.78
CA ARG A 124 38.36 21.47 -21.98
C ARG A 124 38.77 21.33 -23.44
N GLU A 125 38.18 20.40 -24.19
CA GLU A 125 38.44 20.23 -25.61
C GLU A 125 37.89 21.41 -26.42
N ASP A 126 36.70 21.90 -26.07
CA ASP A 126 36.09 23.09 -26.67
C ASP A 126 36.91 24.34 -26.38
N GLU A 127 37.38 24.55 -25.14
CA GLU A 127 38.30 25.65 -24.80
C GLU A 127 39.59 25.59 -25.65
N ARG A 128 40.16 24.39 -25.84
CA ARG A 128 41.35 24.20 -26.69
C ARG A 128 41.05 24.47 -28.15
N ALA A 129 39.89 24.06 -28.65
CA ALA A 129 39.46 24.31 -30.02
C ALA A 129 39.26 25.82 -30.26
N ALA A 130 38.59 26.51 -29.34
CA ALA A 130 38.41 27.96 -29.37
C ALA A 130 39.76 28.70 -29.34
N ALA A 131 40.68 28.30 -28.45
CA ALA A 131 42.02 28.90 -28.40
C ALA A 131 42.82 28.70 -29.70
N ARG A 132 42.69 27.54 -30.37
CA ARG A 132 43.31 27.29 -31.68
C ARG A 132 42.68 28.15 -32.78
N PHE A 133 41.36 28.32 -32.75
CA PHE A 133 40.64 29.18 -33.69
C PHE A 133 41.12 30.64 -33.58
N GLU A 134 41.14 31.20 -32.38
CA GLU A 134 41.62 32.56 -32.12
C GLU A 134 43.09 32.75 -32.53
N ARG A 135 43.95 31.77 -32.21
CA ARG A 135 45.36 31.78 -32.65
C ARG A 135 45.51 31.73 -34.18
N GLY A 136 44.59 31.08 -34.88
CA GLY A 136 44.51 31.07 -36.34
C GLY A 136 44.01 32.39 -36.93
N GLN A 137 43.09 33.09 -36.24
CA GLN A 137 42.61 34.42 -36.60
C GLN A 137 43.69 35.49 -36.45
N ALA A 138 44.54 35.42 -35.42
CA ALA A 138 45.64 36.38 -35.23
C ALA A 138 46.66 36.41 -36.39
N LYS A 139 46.75 35.34 -37.19
CA LYS A 139 47.56 35.29 -38.43
C LYS A 139 46.79 35.69 -39.68
N ARG A 140 45.45 35.77 -39.63
CA ARG A 140 44.66 36.39 -40.68
C ARG A 140 44.78 37.90 -40.49
N THR A 141 45.83 38.49 -41.09
CA THR A 141 45.80 39.93 -41.39
C THR A 141 44.44 40.21 -42.01
N ALA A 142 43.67 41.14 -41.44
CA ALA A 142 42.37 41.57 -41.96
C ALA A 142 42.48 41.56 -43.48
N SER A 143 41.84 40.59 -44.15
CA SER A 143 42.00 40.43 -45.58
C SER A 143 41.55 41.77 -46.13
N LYS A 144 42.52 42.57 -46.64
CA LYS A 144 42.25 43.91 -47.12
C LYS A 144 41.02 43.78 -47.99
N GLY A 145 39.91 44.33 -47.50
CA GLY A 145 38.66 44.27 -48.22
C GLY A 145 38.99 44.84 -49.58
N LYS A 146 38.99 44.00 -50.61
CA LYS A 146 38.91 44.49 -51.97
C LYS A 146 37.54 45.14 -51.99
N THR A 147 37.49 46.44 -51.75
CA THR A 147 36.38 47.28 -52.16
C THR A 147 36.14 46.91 -53.61
N LEU A 148 35.04 46.22 -53.87
CA LEU A 148 34.59 45.93 -55.23
C LEU A 148 34.42 47.30 -55.88
N ALA A 149 35.44 47.68 -56.63
CA ALA A 149 35.49 48.93 -57.35
C ALA A 149 34.34 48.90 -58.33
N ARG A 150 33.28 49.64 -58.01
CA ARG A 150 32.36 50.29 -58.95
C ARG A 150 31.79 49.46 -60.11
N GLU A 151 31.77 48.13 -60.05
CA GLU A 151 31.02 47.27 -60.97
C GLU A 151 29.61 46.99 -60.42
N LYS A 152 28.93 48.05 -59.96
CA LYS A 152 27.50 48.01 -59.60
C LYS A 152 26.60 48.07 -60.84
N SER A 153 26.98 47.43 -61.95
CA SER A 153 26.24 47.52 -63.21
C SER A 153 25.64 46.20 -63.70
N LYS A 154 25.72 45.09 -62.94
CA LYS A 154 25.14 43.80 -63.39
C LYS A 154 24.56 42.87 -62.32
N LEU A 155 24.41 43.28 -61.06
CA LEU A 155 23.69 42.44 -60.09
C LEU A 155 22.22 42.87 -60.05
N VAL A 156 21.40 42.18 -60.83
CA VAL A 156 19.94 42.25 -60.71
C VAL A 156 19.56 41.69 -59.34
N SER A 157 18.78 42.44 -58.56
CA SER A 157 18.31 42.01 -57.25
C SER A 157 17.44 40.75 -57.40
N TYR A 158 17.55 39.82 -56.46
CA TYR A 158 16.71 38.61 -56.43
C TYR A 158 15.21 38.95 -56.43
N ALA A 159 14.83 40.09 -55.84
CA ALA A 159 13.45 40.59 -55.87
C ALA A 159 12.99 41.03 -57.27
N ASP A 160 13.90 41.43 -58.15
CA ASP A 160 13.59 41.81 -59.53
C ASP A 160 13.42 40.59 -60.43
N LEU A 161 14.19 39.53 -60.21
CA LEU A 161 14.01 38.24 -60.90
C LEU A 161 12.63 37.62 -60.60
N LEU A 162 12.15 37.73 -59.36
CA LEU A 162 10.84 37.20 -58.97
C LEU A 162 9.66 37.98 -59.58
N ARG A 163 9.87 39.24 -59.98
CA ARG A 163 8.82 40.06 -60.60
C ARG A 163 8.66 39.83 -62.10
N MET A 164 9.72 39.35 -62.76
CA MET A 164 9.71 39.03 -64.20
C MET A 164 9.18 37.62 -64.51
N GLY A 165 8.82 36.83 -63.49
CA GLY A 165 8.34 35.45 -63.60
C GLY A 165 6.81 35.28 -63.51
N LYS A 166 6.04 36.16 -64.15
CA LYS A 166 4.60 35.96 -64.42
C LYS A 166 4.33 36.07 -65.91
#